data_AF-A0A957R6L3-F1
#
_entry.id   AF-A0A957R6L3-F1
#
_cell.length_a   1.000
_cell.length_b   1.000
_cell.length_c   1.000
_cell.angle_alpha   90.00
_cell.angle_beta   90.00
_cell.angle_gamma   90.00
#
_symmetry.space_group_name_H-M   'P 1'
#
loop_
_entity.id
_entity.type
_entity.pdbx_description
1 polymer ?
#
loop_
_entity_poly.entity_id
_entity_poly.type
_entity_poly.pdbx_seq_one_letter_code
_entity_poly.pdbx_strand_id
1 'polypeptide(L)'
;VAEGRYIAGLGNWYSENEIPVGGYINLAPGPRPGTVLIGYNRRPRPRREWVRLASVENGRVHFSLEKRGIGCDYDDLLILGTDQLAAMEAIYRSGETQNRTLASILTEIMPSLSEGGPQNAVHAKTIYSAVNMLRRITPGAVFAELMRQQAFQAVGDQYWKFNTKKWQS
;
A
#
# COMPACT_ATOMS: atom_id res chain seq x y z
N VAL A 1 0.97 3.67 20.84
CA VAL A 1 0.21 4.68 20.05
C VAL A 1 -0.76 5.34 21.02
N ALA A 2 -0.80 6.68 21.09
CA ALA A 2 -1.61 7.38 22.10
C ALA A 2 -3.11 7.30 21.78
N GLU A 3 -3.93 6.90 22.76
CA GLU A 3 -5.39 6.91 22.66
C GLU A 3 -5.92 8.32 22.35
N GLY A 4 -6.98 8.40 21.56
CA GLY A 4 -7.72 9.64 21.29
C GLY A 4 -7.17 10.57 20.20
N ARG A 5 -6.06 10.25 19.53
CA ARG A 5 -5.52 11.06 18.41
C ARG A 5 -5.88 10.56 17.00
N TYR A 6 -6.61 9.46 16.90
CA TYR A 6 -6.98 8.86 15.62
C TYR A 6 -8.49 8.73 15.52
N ILE A 7 -9.01 8.99 14.33
CA ILE A 7 -10.38 8.61 13.95
C ILE A 7 -10.32 7.16 13.46
N ALA A 8 -11.17 6.31 14.01
CA ALA A 8 -11.32 4.91 13.64
C ALA A 8 -12.81 4.58 13.39
N GLY A 9 -13.08 3.41 12.82
CA GLY A 9 -14.46 2.94 12.59
C GLY A 9 -15.06 3.31 11.22
N LEU A 10 -14.27 3.88 10.31
CA LEU A 10 -14.74 4.23 8.96
C LEU A 10 -14.77 3.04 7.98
N GLY A 11 -14.46 1.81 8.43
CA GLY A 11 -14.34 0.64 7.54
C GLY A 11 -15.56 0.41 6.65
N ASN A 12 -16.77 0.43 7.24
CA ASN A 12 -18.01 0.27 6.48
C ASN A 12 -18.20 1.39 5.46
N TRP A 13 -17.89 2.64 5.82
CA TRP A 13 -18.00 3.78 4.93
C TRP A 13 -17.07 3.66 3.71
N TYR A 14 -15.82 3.20 3.89
CA TYR A 14 -14.92 2.92 2.76
C TYR A 14 -15.46 1.80 1.86
N SER A 15 -15.96 0.73 2.47
CA SER A 15 -16.50 -0.44 1.75
C SER A 15 -17.74 -0.10 0.92
N GLU A 16 -18.74 0.54 1.53
CA GLU A 16 -20.00 0.94 0.88
C GLU A 16 -19.78 1.92 -0.29
N ASN A 17 -18.73 2.74 -0.21
CA ASN A 17 -18.39 3.72 -1.23
C ASN A 17 -17.32 3.23 -2.22
N GLU A 18 -16.87 1.97 -2.10
CA GLU A 18 -15.86 1.33 -2.95
C GLU A 18 -14.57 2.17 -3.08
N ILE A 19 -14.14 2.81 -1.98
CA ILE A 19 -12.96 3.69 -1.99
C ILE A 19 -11.71 2.82 -1.79
N PRO A 20 -10.78 2.77 -2.76
CA PRO A 20 -9.59 1.95 -2.66
C PRO A 20 -8.51 2.61 -1.77
N VAL A 21 -7.47 1.84 -1.44
CA VAL A 21 -6.21 2.43 -0.97
C VAL A 21 -5.73 3.46 -2.00
N GLY A 22 -5.27 4.62 -1.53
CA GLY A 22 -4.86 5.72 -2.40
C GLY A 22 -6.02 6.60 -2.91
N GLY A 23 -7.28 6.29 -2.56
CA GLY A 23 -8.42 7.16 -2.84
C GLY A 23 -8.37 8.49 -2.09
N TYR A 24 -8.75 9.58 -2.75
CA TYR A 24 -8.78 10.91 -2.14
C TYR A 24 -10.05 11.12 -1.32
N ILE A 25 -9.86 11.60 -0.08
CA ILE A 25 -10.91 11.95 0.86
C ILE A 25 -10.89 13.46 1.09
N ASN A 26 -12.07 14.06 1.11
CA ASN A 26 -12.28 15.46 1.42
C ASN A 26 -12.70 15.59 2.88
N LEU A 27 -12.09 16.53 3.61
CA LEU A 27 -12.47 16.87 4.97
C LEU A 27 -12.96 18.32 5.02
N ALA A 28 -14.09 18.54 5.68
CA ALA A 28 -14.62 19.88 5.93
C ALA A 28 -15.05 20.03 7.40
N PRO A 29 -15.01 21.23 7.99
CA PRO A 29 -15.59 21.47 9.31
C PRO A 29 -17.07 21.07 9.35
N GLY A 30 -17.48 20.35 10.39
CA GLY A 30 -18.89 20.03 10.62
C GLY A 30 -19.64 21.13 11.36
N PRO A 31 -20.97 21.00 11.49
CA PRO A 31 -21.84 22.03 12.08
C PRO A 31 -21.63 22.22 13.59
N ARG A 32 -20.89 21.31 14.26
CA ARG A 32 -20.57 21.39 15.69
C ARG A 32 -19.07 21.40 15.92
N PRO A 33 -18.57 22.11 16.95
CA PRO A 33 -17.18 22.01 17.37
C PRO A 33 -16.76 20.55 17.59
N GLY A 34 -15.58 20.19 17.08
CA GLY A 34 -15.04 18.83 17.20
C GLY A 34 -15.61 17.80 16.20
N THR A 35 -16.47 18.22 15.27
CA THR A 35 -16.96 17.36 14.18
C THR A 35 -16.32 17.71 12.84
N VAL A 36 -16.08 16.68 12.02
CA VAL A 36 -15.58 16.81 10.64
C VAL A 36 -16.53 16.07 9.71
N LEU A 37 -16.89 16.70 8.58
CA LEU A 37 -17.58 16.06 7.48
C LEU A 37 -16.57 15.36 6.59
N ILE A 38 -16.83 14.10 6.28
CA ILE A 38 -15.99 13.27 5.42
C ILE A 38 -16.74 13.06 4.11
N GLY A 39 -16.08 13.39 3.00
CA GLY A 39 -16.59 13.15 1.66
C GLY A 39 -15.49 12.64 0.73
N TYR A 40 -15.83 12.39 -0.52
CA TYR A 40 -14.88 12.00 -1.55
C TYR A 40 -15.42 12.42 -2.92
N ASN A 41 -14.54 12.53 -3.91
CA ASN A 41 -14.95 12.88 -5.26
C ASN A 41 -15.41 11.62 -6.00
N ARG A 42 -16.72 11.38 -6.01
CA ARG A 42 -17.31 10.29 -6.80
C ARG A 42 -17.25 10.61 -8.28
N ARG A 43 -16.79 9.65 -9.07
CA ARG A 43 -16.82 9.71 -10.53
C ARG A 43 -18.17 9.18 -11.03
N PRO A 44 -18.87 9.89 -11.92
CA PRO A 44 -20.12 9.39 -12.51
C PRO A 44 -19.96 8.09 -13.30
N ARG A 45 -18.76 7.84 -13.86
CA ARG A 45 -18.40 6.60 -14.55
C ARG A 45 -17.06 6.09 -14.00
N PRO A 46 -17.01 4.86 -13.46
CA PRO A 46 -15.76 4.27 -13.01
C PRO A 46 -14.74 4.14 -14.14
N ARG A 47 -13.47 4.38 -13.85
CA ARG A 47 -12.37 4.14 -14.78
C ARG A 47 -11.86 2.72 -14.63
N ARG A 48 -11.52 2.07 -15.74
CA ARG A 48 -10.89 0.74 -15.73
C ARG A 48 -9.39 0.90 -15.59
N GLU A 49 -8.89 0.66 -14.40
CA GLU A 49 -7.49 0.88 -14.02
C GLU A 49 -6.78 -0.42 -13.72
N TRP A 50 -5.48 -0.46 -13.99
CA TRP A 50 -4.63 -1.58 -13.60
C TRP A 50 -4.21 -1.40 -12.15
N VAL A 51 -4.78 -2.22 -11.28
CA VAL A 51 -4.52 -2.19 -9.84
C VAL A 51 -3.64 -3.37 -9.48
N ARG A 52 -2.65 -3.13 -8.62
CA ARG A 52 -1.86 -4.20 -8.00
C ARG A 52 -2.66 -4.80 -6.86
N LEU A 53 -2.95 -6.09 -6.95
CA LEU A 53 -3.69 -6.82 -5.93
C LEU A 53 -2.78 -7.76 -5.17
N ALA A 54 -2.80 -7.63 -3.85
CA ALA A 54 -2.11 -8.53 -2.95
C ALA A 54 -2.90 -9.83 -2.78
N SER A 55 -2.22 -10.95 -2.99
CA SER A 55 -2.67 -12.30 -2.65
C SER A 55 -1.68 -12.96 -1.70
N VAL A 56 -2.14 -13.97 -0.97
CA VAL A 56 -1.27 -14.79 -0.10
C VAL A 56 -1.14 -16.18 -0.69
N GLU A 57 0.08 -16.59 -0.99
CA GLU A 57 0.42 -17.92 -1.50
C GLU A 57 1.53 -18.52 -0.64
N ASN A 58 1.31 -19.72 -0.10
CA ASN A 58 2.26 -20.41 0.77
C ASN A 58 2.77 -19.53 1.95
N GLY A 59 1.89 -18.69 2.50
CA GLY A 59 2.23 -17.78 3.61
C GLY A 59 3.09 -16.57 3.22
N ARG A 60 3.26 -16.31 1.92
CA ARG A 60 3.97 -15.14 1.39
C ARG A 60 3.04 -14.29 0.55
N VAL A 61 3.31 -13.00 0.51
CA VAL A 61 2.50 -12.02 -0.20
C VAL A 61 3.06 -11.85 -1.61
N HIS A 62 2.16 -11.91 -2.58
CA HIS A 62 2.45 -11.70 -3.99
C HIS A 62 1.52 -10.61 -4.54
N PHE A 63 1.97 -9.89 -5.56
CA PHE A 63 1.17 -8.89 -6.26
C PHE A 63 0.93 -9.29 -7.71
N SER A 64 -0.31 -9.15 -8.17
CA SER A 64 -0.70 -9.29 -9.58
C SER A 64 -1.31 -7.98 -10.09
N LEU A 65 -1.22 -7.73 -11.39
CA LEU A 65 -1.92 -6.61 -12.03
C LEU A 65 -3.27 -7.08 -12.56
N GLU A 66 -4.34 -6.44 -12.10
CA GLU A 66 -5.68 -6.73 -12.58
C GLU A 66 -6.45 -5.45 -12.91
N LYS A 67 -7.34 -5.54 -13.91
CA LYS A 67 -8.24 -4.43 -14.22
C LYS A 67 -9.34 -4.35 -13.16
N ARG A 68 -9.46 -3.20 -12.49
CA ARG A 68 -10.53 -2.89 -11.55
C ARG A 68 -11.24 -1.60 -11.97
N GLY A 69 -12.54 -1.51 -11.67
CA GLY A 69 -13.31 -0.30 -11.87
C GLY A 69 -13.13 0.62 -10.67
N ILE A 70 -12.61 1.83 -10.86
CA ILE A 70 -12.37 2.80 -9.78
C ILE A 70 -13.32 3.98 -9.92
N GLY A 71 -14.21 4.11 -8.93
CA GLY A 71 -15.33 5.06 -8.91
C GLY A 71 -15.03 6.41 -8.26
N CYS A 72 -13.79 6.72 -7.92
CA CYS A 72 -13.40 7.97 -7.27
C CYS A 72 -12.05 8.50 -7.79
N ASP A 73 -11.63 9.67 -7.32
CA ASP A 73 -10.26 10.15 -7.51
C ASP A 73 -9.29 9.37 -6.61
N TYR A 74 -8.09 9.09 -7.11
CA TYR A 74 -7.06 8.34 -6.41
C TYR A 74 -5.66 8.71 -6.90
N ASP A 75 -4.63 8.35 -6.13
CA ASP A 75 -3.22 8.45 -6.52
C ASP A 75 -2.77 7.14 -7.21
N ASP A 76 -2.43 7.23 -8.50
CA ASP A 76 -2.02 6.09 -9.34
C ASP A 76 -0.81 5.32 -8.78
N LEU A 77 0.02 5.95 -7.95
CA LEU A 77 1.21 5.34 -7.37
C LEU A 77 0.94 4.73 -5.99
N LEU A 78 -0.21 5.01 -5.37
CA LEU A 78 -0.61 4.44 -4.07
C LEU A 78 -1.69 3.36 -4.20
N ILE A 79 -2.40 3.31 -5.32
CA ILE A 79 -3.52 2.38 -5.49
C ILE A 79 -3.08 0.91 -5.45
N LEU A 80 -3.61 0.21 -4.45
CA LEU A 80 -3.43 -1.23 -4.22
C LEU A 80 -4.76 -1.81 -3.72
N GLY A 81 -4.92 -3.13 -3.82
CA GLY A 81 -6.09 -3.82 -3.28
C GLY A 81 -5.79 -5.26 -2.87
N THR A 82 -6.80 -5.95 -2.36
CA THR A 82 -6.76 -7.40 -2.12
C THR A 82 -8.18 -7.94 -2.14
N ASP A 83 -8.36 -9.13 -2.71
CA ASP A 83 -9.60 -9.91 -2.60
C ASP A 83 -9.50 -10.96 -1.48
N GLN A 84 -8.36 -11.02 -0.77
CA GLN A 84 -8.05 -11.99 0.27
C GLN A 84 -7.83 -11.31 1.63
N LEU A 85 -8.76 -10.42 2.03
CA LEU A 85 -8.61 -9.58 3.23
C LEU A 85 -8.26 -10.39 4.49
N ALA A 86 -8.96 -11.49 4.75
CA ALA A 86 -8.71 -12.33 5.93
C ALA A 86 -7.30 -12.96 5.94
N ALA A 87 -6.78 -13.35 4.77
CA ALA A 87 -5.43 -13.89 4.67
C ALA A 87 -4.38 -12.79 4.89
N MET A 88 -4.60 -11.60 4.33
CA MET A 88 -3.74 -10.43 4.54
C MET A 88 -3.71 -10.01 6.01
N GLU A 89 -4.85 -10.03 6.71
CA GLU A 89 -4.92 -9.77 8.15
C GLU A 89 -4.12 -10.78 8.96
N ALA A 90 -4.15 -12.08 8.58
CA ALA A 90 -3.35 -13.10 9.25
C ALA A 90 -1.83 -12.87 9.04
N ILE A 91 -1.41 -12.47 7.83
CA ILE A 91 -0.03 -12.08 7.56
C ILE A 91 0.39 -10.87 8.40
N TYR A 92 -0.46 -9.84 8.46
CA TYR A 92 -0.20 -8.65 9.28
C TYR A 92 0.01 -9.01 10.76
N ARG A 93 -0.92 -9.77 11.36
CA ARG A 93 -0.87 -10.15 12.78
C ARG A 93 0.31 -11.07 13.10
N SER A 94 0.61 -12.02 12.22
CA SER A 94 1.77 -12.91 12.39
C SER A 94 3.09 -12.13 12.28
N GLY A 95 3.17 -11.15 11.38
CA GLY A 95 4.33 -10.28 11.24
C GLY A 95 4.63 -9.45 12.49
N GLU A 96 3.60 -8.96 13.19
CA GLU A 96 3.75 -8.27 14.49
C GLU A 96 4.31 -9.21 15.56
N THR A 97 3.88 -10.48 15.56
CA THR A 97 4.33 -11.48 16.54
C THR A 97 5.75 -11.99 16.25
N GLN A 98 6.08 -12.19 14.96
CA GLN A 98 7.36 -12.73 14.50
C GLN A 98 8.46 -11.66 14.35
N ASN A 99 8.14 -10.40 14.63
CA ASN A 99 9.05 -9.26 14.49
C ASN A 99 9.70 -9.20 13.10
N ARG A 100 8.92 -9.43 12.05
CA ARG A 100 9.41 -9.43 10.65
C ARG A 100 10.13 -8.11 10.35
N THR A 101 11.37 -8.21 9.89
CA THR A 101 12.18 -7.03 9.56
C THR A 101 11.63 -6.36 8.30
N LEU A 102 11.77 -5.04 8.20
CA LEU A 102 11.38 -4.30 6.99
C LEU A 102 12.13 -4.82 5.76
N ALA A 103 13.41 -5.17 5.93
CA ALA A 103 14.22 -5.80 4.90
C ALA A 103 13.56 -7.08 4.36
N SER A 104 13.11 -7.99 5.24
CA SER A 104 12.44 -9.23 4.84
C SER A 104 11.13 -8.97 4.07
N ILE A 105 10.36 -7.97 4.49
CA ILE A 105 9.12 -7.56 3.81
C ILE A 105 9.43 -7.05 2.41
N LEU A 106 10.40 -6.13 2.28
CA LEU A 106 10.80 -5.58 0.99
C LEU A 106 11.30 -6.67 0.04
N THR A 107 12.15 -7.59 0.50
CA THR A 107 12.65 -8.67 -0.36
C THR A 107 11.56 -9.64 -0.82
N GLU A 108 10.49 -9.80 -0.05
CA GLU A 108 9.35 -10.64 -0.42
C GLU A 108 8.50 -9.98 -1.50
N ILE A 109 8.14 -8.69 -1.32
CA ILE A 109 7.17 -8.03 -2.19
C ILE A 109 7.79 -7.42 -3.45
N MET A 110 9.06 -7.00 -3.40
CA MET A 110 9.70 -6.26 -4.51
C MET A 110 9.73 -7.03 -5.84
N PRO A 111 10.00 -8.35 -5.89
CA PRO A 111 9.96 -9.10 -7.14
C PRO A 111 8.62 -8.95 -7.86
N SER A 112 7.50 -9.28 -7.18
CA SER A 112 6.17 -9.21 -7.78
C SER A 112 5.69 -7.77 -8.03
N LEU A 113 6.05 -6.81 -7.17
CA LEU A 113 5.72 -5.40 -7.39
C LEU A 113 6.37 -4.80 -8.65
N SER A 114 7.56 -5.29 -9.00
CA SER A 114 8.33 -4.82 -10.16
C SER A 114 7.79 -5.32 -11.49
N GLU A 115 6.99 -6.39 -11.47
CA GLU A 115 6.35 -6.93 -12.66
C GLU A 115 5.37 -5.92 -13.26
N GLY A 116 5.48 -5.72 -14.58
CA GLY A 116 4.68 -4.72 -15.30
C GLY A 116 5.06 -3.26 -15.00
N GLY A 117 6.07 -3.00 -14.16
CA GLY A 117 6.62 -1.66 -13.93
C GLY A 117 7.58 -1.21 -15.03
N PRO A 118 7.76 0.10 -15.24
CA PRO A 118 8.77 0.62 -16.18
C PRO A 118 10.16 0.07 -15.84
N GLN A 119 10.78 -0.61 -16.81
CA GLN A 119 12.10 -1.22 -16.65
C GLN A 119 12.25 -2.16 -15.45
N ASN A 120 11.17 -2.83 -15.00
CA ASN A 120 11.14 -3.64 -13.78
C ASN A 120 11.55 -2.84 -12.52
N ALA A 121 11.13 -1.58 -12.44
CA ALA A 121 11.30 -0.73 -11.28
C ALA A 121 9.94 -0.37 -10.65
N VAL A 122 9.98 -0.06 -9.35
CA VAL A 122 8.79 0.29 -8.56
C VAL A 122 8.98 1.69 -7.97
N HIS A 123 7.96 2.53 -8.08
CA HIS A 123 7.98 3.87 -7.50
C HIS A 123 7.90 3.79 -5.97
N ALA A 124 8.61 4.67 -5.26
CA ALA A 124 8.69 4.67 -3.81
C ALA A 124 7.32 4.74 -3.10
N LYS A 125 6.37 5.52 -3.62
CA LYS A 125 4.97 5.55 -3.14
C LYS A 125 4.33 4.16 -3.18
N THR A 126 4.51 3.41 -4.26
CA THR A 126 3.94 2.07 -4.41
C THR A 126 4.57 1.09 -3.43
N ILE A 127 5.89 1.16 -3.25
CA ILE A 127 6.61 0.37 -2.24
C ILE A 127 6.05 0.68 -0.85
N TYR A 128 5.92 1.98 -0.51
CA TYR A 128 5.37 2.42 0.77
C TYR A 128 3.95 1.90 1.01
N SER A 129 3.08 2.01 0.00
CA SER A 129 1.69 1.53 0.07
C SER A 129 1.65 0.02 0.33
N ALA A 130 2.48 -0.75 -0.40
CA ALA A 130 2.53 -2.20 -0.31
C ALA A 130 3.08 -2.68 1.05
N VAL A 131 4.14 -2.04 1.55
CA VAL A 131 4.65 -2.33 2.89
C VAL A 131 3.59 -2.02 3.96
N ASN A 132 2.83 -0.93 3.82
CA ASN A 132 1.80 -0.57 4.79
C ASN A 132 0.60 -1.52 4.83
N MET A 133 0.37 -2.32 3.78
CA MET A 133 -0.58 -3.44 3.84
C MET A 133 -0.14 -4.54 4.81
N LEU A 134 1.17 -4.67 5.05
CA LEU A 134 1.77 -5.74 5.85
C LEU A 134 2.23 -5.29 7.22
N ARG A 135 2.60 -4.01 7.35
CA ARG A 135 3.11 -3.41 8.58
C ARG A 135 2.96 -1.89 8.51
N ARG A 136 2.28 -1.30 9.49
CA ARG A 136 2.24 0.17 9.62
C ARG A 136 3.63 0.73 9.81
N ILE A 137 4.04 1.62 8.93
CA ILE A 137 5.39 2.18 8.93
C ILE A 137 5.41 3.57 8.31
N THR A 138 6.37 4.41 8.70
CA THR A 138 6.54 5.75 8.11
C THR A 138 7.23 5.65 6.75
N PRO A 139 6.97 6.59 5.81
CA PRO A 139 7.70 6.65 4.56
C PRO A 139 9.22 6.74 4.77
N GLY A 140 9.66 7.52 5.75
CA GLY A 140 11.07 7.70 6.08
C GLY A 140 11.79 6.40 6.44
N ALA A 141 11.13 5.48 7.16
CA ALA A 141 11.72 4.19 7.49
C ALA A 141 11.85 3.28 6.26
N VAL A 142 10.89 3.33 5.33
CA VAL A 142 11.00 2.63 4.03
C VAL A 142 12.20 3.15 3.24
N PHE A 143 12.35 4.48 3.13
CA PHE A 143 13.48 5.08 2.43
C PHE A 143 14.82 4.75 3.09
N ALA A 144 14.90 4.80 4.42
CA ALA A 144 16.11 4.45 5.15
C ALA A 144 16.56 3.02 4.84
N GLU A 145 15.64 2.05 4.80
CA GLU A 145 15.97 0.66 4.48
C GLU A 145 16.36 0.46 3.01
N LEU A 146 15.66 1.14 2.08
CA LEU A 146 16.02 1.12 0.66
C LEU A 146 17.44 1.67 0.43
N MET A 147 17.82 2.73 1.14
CA MET A 147 19.17 3.30 1.04
C MET A 147 20.24 2.47 1.74
N ARG A 148 19.87 1.71 2.78
CA ARG A 148 20.80 0.92 3.58
C ARG A 148 21.34 -0.31 2.85
N GLN A 149 20.54 -0.91 1.97
CA GLN A 149 20.83 -2.20 1.36
C GLN A 149 21.26 -2.05 -0.10
N GLN A 150 22.42 -2.58 -0.48
CA GLN A 150 22.93 -2.51 -1.86
C GLN A 150 22.04 -3.23 -2.90
N ALA A 151 21.16 -4.13 -2.43
CA ALA A 151 20.21 -4.84 -3.27
C ALA A 151 19.08 -3.94 -3.80
N PHE A 152 18.77 -2.83 -3.12
CA PHE A 152 17.78 -1.87 -3.59
C PHE A 152 18.49 -0.73 -4.33
N GLN A 153 18.24 -0.62 -5.62
CA GLN A 153 18.98 0.29 -6.51
C GLN A 153 18.05 1.41 -6.97
N ALA A 154 18.36 2.66 -6.61
CA ALA A 154 17.68 3.82 -7.16
C ALA A 154 17.99 3.98 -8.65
N VAL A 155 16.98 4.25 -9.47
CA VAL A 155 17.12 4.39 -10.94
C VAL A 155 16.64 5.74 -11.49
N GLY A 156 16.36 6.71 -10.61
CA GLY A 156 15.82 8.03 -10.97
C GLY A 156 14.34 8.17 -10.68
N ASP A 157 13.83 9.40 -10.58
CA ASP A 157 12.40 9.73 -10.39
C ASP A 157 11.70 8.92 -9.28
N GLN A 158 12.41 8.65 -8.18
CA GLN A 158 11.94 7.87 -7.03
C GLN A 158 11.61 6.40 -7.34
N TYR A 159 12.09 5.86 -8.46
CA TYR A 159 12.00 4.43 -8.79
C TYR A 159 13.17 3.63 -8.22
N TRP A 160 12.86 2.41 -7.79
CA TRP A 160 13.80 1.47 -7.20
C TRP A 160 13.68 0.09 -7.87
N LYS A 161 14.83 -0.54 -8.10
CA LYS A 161 14.92 -1.95 -8.53
C LYS A 161 15.42 -2.81 -7.38
N PHE A 162 14.98 -4.06 -7.34
CA PHE A 162 15.52 -5.07 -6.43
C PHE A 162 16.43 -6.03 -7.19
N ASN A 163 17.68 -6.15 -6.74
CA ASN A 163 18.68 -7.03 -7.31
C ASN A 163 18.99 -8.16 -6.33
N THR A 164 18.40 -9.32 -6.58
CA THR A 164 18.54 -10.52 -5.74
C THR A 164 19.99 -10.98 -5.59
N LYS A 165 20.84 -10.76 -6.61
CA LYS A 165 22.27 -11.14 -6.56
C LYS A 165 23.09 -10.27 -5.60
N LYS A 166 22.58 -9.10 -5.25
CA LYS A 166 23.21 -8.16 -4.30
C LYS A 166 22.58 -8.24 -2.91
N TRP A 167 21.64 -9.16 -2.69
CA TRP A 167 21.06 -9.40 -1.38
C TRP A 167 22.00 -10.23 -0.52
N GLN A 168 22.35 -9.71 0.64
CA GLN A 168 23.11 -10.43 1.67
C GLN A 168 22.13 -10.70 2.81
N SER A 169 21.84 -11.99 3.04
CA SER A 169 20.91 -12.48 4.06
C SER A 169 21.41 -12.25 5.47
#